data_AF-A0A929RF02-F1
#
_entry.id   AF-A0A929RF02-F1
#
_cell.length_a   1.000
_cell.length_b   1.000
_cell.length_c   1.000
_cell.angle_alpha   90.00
_cell.angle_beta   90.00
_cell.angle_gamma   90.00
#
_symmetry.space_group_name_H-M   'P 1'
#
loop_
_entity.id
_entity.type
_entity.pdbx_description
1 polymer ?
#
loop_
_entity_poly.entity_id
_entity_poly.type
_entity_poly.pdbx_seq_one_letter_code
_entity_poly.pdbx_strand_id
1 'polypeptide(L)'
;MSAQMQVTKEKWQDWEKALREETAPKLRQAAGLLRTNSELQTEGKWSAESGPQAFATKYKQYLTEEADALDAMAKHATDFAEKIQTALDMLEKDEDAAKSWLDAEAAKIQAVYISKAKQAALDEFDKHPSGANLARLKRYRY
;
A
#
# COMPACT_ATOMS: atom_id res chain seq x y z
N MET A 1 25.98 -0.59 -25.44
CA MET A 1 25.42 -0.93 -24.11
C MET A 1 26.47 -1.71 -23.33
N SER A 2 26.83 -1.27 -22.11
CA SER A 2 27.88 -1.90 -21.31
C SER A 2 27.38 -3.22 -20.68
N ALA A 3 28.30 -4.10 -20.28
CA ALA A 3 27.93 -5.32 -19.53
C ALA A 3 27.23 -4.99 -18.21
N GLN A 4 27.66 -3.92 -17.53
CA GLN A 4 27.04 -3.45 -16.30
C GLN A 4 25.61 -2.93 -16.50
N MET A 5 25.37 -2.25 -17.62
CA MET A 5 24.05 -1.75 -18.00
C MET A 5 23.10 -2.91 -18.34
N GLN A 6 23.60 -3.97 -18.98
CA GLN A 6 22.81 -5.19 -19.25
C GLN A 6 22.36 -5.88 -17.95
N VAL A 7 23.27 -6.05 -16.99
CA VAL A 7 22.95 -6.61 -15.67
C VAL A 7 21.92 -5.74 -14.93
N THR A 8 22.05 -4.42 -15.01
CA THR A 8 21.08 -3.48 -14.41
C THR A 8 19.70 -3.63 -15.05
N LYS A 9 19.66 -3.71 -16.39
CA LYS A 9 18.42 -3.89 -17.16
C LYS A 9 17.68 -5.17 -16.75
N GLU A 10 18.37 -6.31 -16.74
CA GLU A 10 17.79 -7.61 -16.37
C GLU A 10 17.21 -7.59 -14.96
N LYS A 11 17.99 -7.07 -14.00
CA LYS A 11 17.55 -6.95 -12.60
C LYS A 11 16.29 -6.10 -12.45
N TRP A 12 16.22 -4.97 -13.16
CA TRP A 12 15.05 -4.08 -13.13
C TRP A 12 13.84 -4.72 -13.80
N GLN A 13 14.03 -5.44 -14.91
CA GLN A 13 12.95 -6.20 -15.54
C GLN A 13 12.38 -7.29 -14.62
N ASP A 14 13.26 -8.02 -13.91
CA ASP A 14 12.83 -9.03 -12.93
C ASP A 14 12.03 -8.41 -11.78
N TRP A 15 12.46 -7.24 -11.29
CA TRP A 15 11.75 -6.52 -10.24
C TRP A 15 10.37 -6.02 -10.70
N GLU A 16 10.31 -5.40 -11.88
CA GLU A 16 9.06 -4.93 -12.49
C GLU A 16 8.05 -6.08 -12.61
N LYS A 17 8.51 -7.21 -13.16
CA LYS A 17 7.70 -8.41 -13.33
C LYS A 17 7.23 -8.96 -12.00
N ALA A 18 8.12 -9.13 -11.02
CA ALA A 18 7.76 -9.64 -9.70
C ALA A 18 6.69 -8.76 -9.02
N LEU A 19 6.83 -7.43 -9.10
CA LEU A 19 5.88 -6.50 -8.52
C LEU A 19 4.52 -6.56 -9.21
N ARG A 20 4.49 -6.58 -10.55
CA ARG A 20 3.27 -6.52 -11.36
C ARG A 20 2.53 -7.84 -11.43
N GLU A 21 3.24 -8.95 -11.63
CA GLU A 21 2.64 -10.26 -11.89
C GLU A 21 2.47 -11.11 -10.63
N GLU A 22 3.27 -10.86 -9.59
CA GLU A 22 3.18 -11.64 -8.36
C GLU A 22 2.69 -10.84 -7.16
N THR A 23 3.41 -9.78 -6.78
CA THR A 23 3.16 -9.06 -5.52
C THR A 23 1.80 -8.36 -5.53
N ALA A 24 1.54 -7.48 -6.50
CA ALA A 24 0.30 -6.72 -6.55
C ALA A 24 -0.95 -7.63 -6.68
N PRO A 25 -0.98 -8.68 -7.54
CA PRO A 25 -2.11 -9.59 -7.61
C PRO A 25 -2.35 -10.38 -6.32
N LYS A 26 -1.30 -10.90 -5.67
CA LYS A 26 -1.43 -11.64 -4.40
C LYS A 26 -1.99 -10.74 -3.29
N LEU A 27 -1.53 -9.49 -3.21
CA LEU A 27 -2.05 -8.51 -2.24
C LEU A 27 -3.52 -8.19 -2.50
N ARG A 28 -3.93 -7.93 -3.75
CA ARG A 28 -5.34 -7.70 -4.11
C ARG A 28 -6.22 -8.92 -3.83
N GLN A 29 -5.72 -10.12 -4.09
CA GLN A 29 -6.43 -11.36 -3.77
C GLN A 29 -6.67 -11.48 -2.27
N ALA A 30 -5.63 -11.25 -1.46
CA ALA A 30 -5.74 -11.27 -0.01
C ALA A 30 -6.71 -10.19 0.50
N ALA A 31 -6.67 -8.97 -0.06
CA ALA A 31 -7.65 -7.92 0.24
C ALA A 31 -9.08 -8.37 -0.06
N GLY A 32 -9.32 -8.99 -1.22
CA GLY A 32 -10.62 -9.55 -1.59
C GLY A 32 -11.12 -10.60 -0.59
N LEU A 33 -10.25 -11.52 -0.15
CA LEU A 33 -10.59 -12.53 0.85
C LEU A 33 -10.96 -11.90 2.20
N LEU A 34 -10.25 -10.86 2.63
CA LEU A 34 -10.58 -10.14 3.86
C LEU A 34 -11.92 -9.40 3.75
N ARG A 35 -12.23 -8.80 2.60
CA ARG A 35 -13.55 -8.19 2.37
C ARG A 35 -14.68 -9.21 2.46
N THR A 36 -14.56 -10.34 1.76
CA THR A 36 -15.52 -11.43 1.87
C THR A 36 -15.68 -11.89 3.32
N ASN A 37 -14.58 -12.06 4.04
CA ASN A 37 -14.64 -12.43 5.46
C ASN A 37 -15.34 -11.35 6.29
N SER A 38 -15.11 -10.06 6.02
CA SER A 38 -15.78 -8.96 6.73
C SER A 38 -17.31 -9.01 6.60
N GLU A 39 -17.82 -9.46 5.45
CA GLU A 39 -19.26 -9.60 5.19
C GLU A 39 -19.88 -10.77 5.96
N LEU A 40 -19.08 -11.77 6.35
CA LEU A 40 -19.52 -12.92 7.15
C LEU A 40 -19.63 -12.65 8.65
N GLN A 41 -19.31 -11.44 9.13
CA GLN A 41 -19.45 -11.08 10.54
C GLN A 41 -20.89 -10.69 10.88
N THR A 42 -21.80 -11.66 10.77
CA THR A 42 -23.25 -11.48 10.95
C THR A 42 -23.75 -11.97 12.31
N GLU A 43 -24.99 -11.64 12.64
CA GLU A 43 -25.67 -12.16 13.83
C GLU A 43 -25.69 -13.68 13.91
N GLY A 44 -25.96 -14.37 12.79
CA GLY A 44 -25.97 -15.84 12.76
C GLY A 44 -24.63 -16.48 13.16
N LYS A 45 -23.50 -15.77 12.98
CA LYS A 45 -22.17 -16.23 13.38
C LYS A 45 -21.86 -15.95 14.85
N TRP A 46 -22.36 -14.82 15.38
CA TRP A 46 -21.92 -14.29 16.66
C TRP A 46 -22.99 -14.34 17.77
N SER A 47 -24.26 -14.66 17.49
CA SER A 47 -25.44 -14.47 18.37
C SER A 47 -26.00 -13.04 18.35
N ALA A 48 -27.29 -12.90 18.72
CA ALA A 48 -28.01 -11.63 18.85
C ALA A 48 -27.70 -10.88 20.16
N GLU A 49 -26.93 -11.49 21.07
CA GLU A 49 -26.52 -10.84 22.31
C GLU A 49 -25.67 -9.58 22.05
N SER A 50 -25.85 -8.57 22.88
CA SER A 50 -25.23 -7.25 22.71
C SER A 50 -23.70 -7.29 22.69
N GLY A 51 -23.07 -8.11 23.53
CA GLY A 51 -21.62 -8.28 23.60
C GLY A 51 -21.02 -8.83 22.30
N PRO A 52 -21.46 -10.02 21.85
CA PRO A 52 -21.01 -10.58 20.58
C PRO A 52 -21.30 -9.70 19.36
N GLN A 53 -22.42 -8.98 19.32
CA GLN A 53 -22.72 -8.02 18.25
C GLN A 53 -21.73 -6.86 18.21
N ALA A 54 -21.37 -6.32 19.37
CA ALA A 54 -20.36 -5.28 19.47
C ALA A 54 -18.99 -5.79 18.97
N PHE A 55 -18.62 -7.02 19.32
CA PHE A 55 -17.40 -7.67 18.81
C PHE A 55 -17.45 -7.86 17.29
N ALA A 56 -18.54 -8.42 16.74
CA ALA A 56 -18.71 -8.66 15.32
C ALA A 56 -18.53 -7.37 14.49
N THR A 57 -19.12 -6.27 14.98
CA THR A 57 -18.99 -4.94 14.37
C THR A 57 -17.54 -4.46 14.35
N LYS A 58 -16.82 -4.60 15.48
CA LYS A 58 -15.40 -4.22 15.57
C LYS A 58 -14.51 -5.09 14.70
N TYR A 59 -14.75 -6.39 14.68
CA TYR A 59 -13.99 -7.32 13.87
C TYR A 59 -14.21 -7.11 12.37
N LYS A 60 -15.44 -6.77 11.95
CA LYS A 60 -15.74 -6.33 10.58
C LYS A 60 -14.96 -5.07 10.19
N GLN A 61 -14.92 -4.06 11.06
CA GLN A 61 -14.16 -2.84 10.85
C GLN A 61 -12.67 -3.15 10.64
N TYR A 62 -12.08 -3.94 11.53
CA TYR A 62 -10.69 -4.39 11.42
C TYR A 62 -10.40 -5.09 10.08
N LEU A 63 -11.20 -6.09 9.69
CA LEU A 63 -11.00 -6.81 8.42
C LEU A 63 -11.10 -5.89 7.19
N THR A 64 -11.96 -4.86 7.26
CA THR A 64 -12.10 -3.86 6.19
C THR A 64 -10.85 -2.96 6.12
N GLU A 65 -10.33 -2.54 7.27
CA GLU A 65 -9.12 -1.69 7.35
C GLU A 65 -7.88 -2.42 6.85
N GLU A 66 -7.73 -3.72 7.17
CA GLU A 66 -6.67 -4.59 6.66
C GLU A 66 -6.81 -4.84 5.15
N ALA A 67 -8.04 -5.02 4.64
CA ALA A 67 -8.25 -5.16 3.20
C ALA A 67 -7.84 -3.90 2.42
N ASP A 68 -8.20 -2.73 2.93
CA ASP A 68 -7.79 -1.45 2.36
C ASP A 68 -6.27 -1.25 2.44
N ALA A 69 -5.62 -1.81 3.47
CA ALA A 69 -4.16 -1.84 3.59
C ALA A 69 -3.49 -2.59 2.45
N LEU A 70 -3.93 -3.82 2.23
CA LEU A 70 -3.38 -4.69 1.20
C LEU A 70 -3.60 -4.11 -0.20
N ASP A 71 -4.75 -3.48 -0.45
CA ASP A 71 -5.00 -2.79 -1.72
C ASP A 71 -4.07 -1.59 -1.92
N ALA A 72 -3.82 -0.79 -0.88
CA ALA A 72 -2.88 0.31 -0.95
C ALA A 72 -1.45 -0.18 -1.23
N MET A 73 -1.01 -1.24 -0.54
CA MET A 73 0.30 -1.87 -0.80
C MET A 73 0.39 -2.41 -2.23
N ALA A 74 -0.69 -3.02 -2.75
CA ALA A 74 -0.73 -3.51 -4.13
C ALA A 74 -0.64 -2.36 -5.14
N LYS A 75 -1.28 -1.23 -4.83
CA LYS A 75 -1.15 -0.01 -5.64
C LYS A 75 0.28 0.52 -5.61
N HIS A 76 0.92 0.64 -4.45
CA HIS A 76 2.32 1.08 -4.34
C HIS A 76 3.28 0.17 -5.11
N ALA A 77 3.07 -1.15 -5.08
CA ALA A 77 3.85 -2.09 -5.88
C ALA A 77 3.65 -1.85 -7.41
N THR A 78 2.41 -1.61 -7.84
CA THR A 78 2.09 -1.30 -9.24
C THR A 78 2.71 0.03 -9.67
N ASP A 79 2.54 1.08 -8.86
CA ASP A 79 3.08 2.41 -9.12
C ASP A 79 4.62 2.36 -9.21
N PHE A 80 5.29 1.58 -8.35
CA PHE A 80 6.75 1.42 -8.44
C PHE A 80 7.18 0.64 -9.69
N ALA A 81 6.46 -0.42 -10.07
CA ALA A 81 6.72 -1.15 -11.32
C ALA A 81 6.65 -0.23 -12.55
N GLU A 82 5.70 0.70 -12.60
CA GLU A 82 5.62 1.71 -13.67
C GLU A 82 6.83 2.67 -13.69
N LYS A 83 7.36 3.03 -12.52
CA LYS A 83 8.62 3.80 -12.44
C LYS A 83 9.79 2.99 -12.96
N ILE A 84 9.87 1.70 -12.65
CA ILE A 84 10.93 0.84 -13.18
C ILE A 84 10.87 0.78 -14.71
N GLN A 85 9.68 0.64 -15.31
CA GLN A 85 9.53 0.68 -16.78
C GLN A 85 10.05 2.00 -17.36
N THR A 86 9.70 3.13 -16.75
CA THR A 86 10.19 4.45 -17.19
C THR A 86 11.72 4.56 -17.07
N ALA A 87 12.29 4.05 -15.98
CA ALA A 87 13.73 4.05 -15.76
C ALA A 87 14.46 3.13 -16.76
N LEU A 88 13.87 1.99 -17.15
CA LEU A 88 14.38 1.11 -18.19
C LEU A 88 14.47 1.82 -19.56
N ASP A 89 13.48 2.65 -19.90
CA ASP A 89 13.51 3.47 -21.13
C ASP A 89 14.58 4.57 -21.10
N MET A 90 14.90 5.07 -19.90
CA MET A 90 15.98 6.04 -19.68
C MET A 90 17.36 5.38 -19.70
N LEU A 91 17.46 4.14 -19.21
CA LEU A 91 18.70 3.40 -19.04
C LEU A 91 19.51 3.32 -20.34
N GLU A 92 18.84 3.12 -21.48
CA GLU A 92 19.51 3.00 -22.79
C GLU A 92 20.18 4.30 -23.26
N LYS A 93 19.82 5.45 -22.65
CA LYS A 93 20.33 6.79 -23.00
C LYS A 93 21.42 7.25 -22.02
N ASP A 94 21.17 7.08 -20.72
CA ASP A 94 22.06 7.52 -19.64
C ASP A 94 21.82 6.68 -18.37
N GLU A 95 22.78 5.83 -18.02
CA GLU A 95 22.67 4.88 -16.92
C GLU A 95 22.62 5.57 -15.54
N ASP A 96 23.42 6.62 -15.34
CA ASP A 96 23.52 7.30 -14.04
C ASP A 96 22.29 8.19 -13.80
N ALA A 97 21.79 8.83 -14.86
CA ALA A 97 20.55 9.57 -14.80
C ALA A 97 19.35 8.65 -14.53
N ALA A 98 19.27 7.49 -15.17
CA ALA A 98 18.20 6.52 -14.94
C ALA A 98 18.17 6.03 -13.50
N LYS A 99 19.32 5.67 -12.92
CA LYS A 99 19.43 5.23 -11.51
C LYS A 99 19.01 6.33 -10.55
N SER A 100 19.59 7.53 -10.71
CA SER A 100 19.29 8.68 -9.83
C SER A 100 17.82 9.07 -9.88
N TRP A 101 17.20 9.00 -11.06
CA TRP A 101 15.78 9.26 -11.24
C TRP A 101 14.92 8.20 -10.56
N LEU A 102 15.24 6.91 -10.73
CA LEU A 102 14.47 5.82 -10.13
C LEU A 102 14.52 5.89 -8.60
N ASP A 103 15.69 6.16 -8.01
CA ASP A 103 15.83 6.31 -6.56
C ASP A 103 14.98 7.49 -6.03
N ALA A 104 14.97 8.60 -6.75
CA ALA A 104 14.17 9.77 -6.39
C ALA A 104 12.65 9.52 -6.49
N GLU A 105 12.19 8.74 -7.47
CA GLU A 105 10.78 8.37 -7.60
C GLU A 105 10.38 7.30 -6.56
N ALA A 106 11.25 6.33 -6.28
CA ALA A 106 11.03 5.32 -5.26
C ALA A 106 10.81 5.95 -3.87
N ALA A 107 11.61 6.97 -3.53
CA ALA A 107 11.49 7.70 -2.26
C ALA A 107 10.14 8.40 -2.06
N LYS A 108 9.36 8.63 -3.13
CA LYS A 108 8.03 9.25 -3.07
C LYS A 108 6.92 8.23 -2.77
N ILE A 109 7.20 6.95 -2.94
CA ILE A 109 6.22 5.88 -2.74
C ILE A 109 6.26 5.48 -1.26
N GLN A 110 5.11 5.53 -0.59
CA GLN A 110 5.04 5.10 0.80
C GLN A 110 5.27 3.58 0.91
N ALA A 111 6.27 3.19 1.70
CA ALA A 111 6.57 1.79 1.96
C ALA A 111 5.61 1.13 2.97
N VAL A 112 4.83 1.93 3.71
CA VAL A 112 3.95 1.48 4.80
C VAL A 112 2.53 1.95 4.54
N TYR A 113 1.56 1.09 4.80
CA TYR A 113 0.16 1.48 4.77
C TYR A 113 -0.19 2.49 5.88
N ILE A 114 -0.88 3.56 5.49
CA ILE A 114 -1.54 4.49 6.39
C ILE A 114 -3.04 4.40 6.10
N SER A 115 -3.85 4.04 7.10
CA SER A 115 -5.30 3.98 6.91
C SER A 115 -5.85 5.31 6.42
N LYS A 116 -6.89 5.31 5.57
CA LYS A 116 -7.48 6.56 5.02
C LYS A 116 -7.82 7.56 6.12
N ALA A 117 -8.31 7.08 7.26
CA ALA A 117 -8.64 7.91 8.41
C ALA A 117 -7.39 8.50 9.09
N LYS A 118 -6.30 7.74 9.19
CA LYS A 118 -5.00 8.21 9.68
C LYS A 118 -4.34 9.17 8.69
N GLN A 119 -4.40 8.89 7.39
CA GLN A 119 -3.90 9.77 6.34
C GLN A 119 -4.67 11.08 6.31
N ALA A 120 -6.01 11.05 6.39
CA ALA A 120 -6.81 12.27 6.49
C ALA A 120 -6.50 13.07 7.76
N ALA A 121 -6.26 12.40 8.89
CA ALA A 121 -5.83 13.07 10.12
C ALA A 121 -4.41 13.66 10.01
N LEU A 122 -3.52 13.02 9.25
CA LEU A 122 -2.18 13.50 8.96
C LEU A 122 -2.22 14.71 8.01
N ASP A 123 -2.94 14.61 6.89
CA ASP A 123 -3.11 15.69 5.92
C ASP A 123 -3.72 16.95 6.57
N GLU A 124 -4.71 16.75 7.45
CA GLU A 124 -5.35 17.83 8.21
C GLU A 124 -4.38 18.47 9.21
N PHE A 125 -3.54 17.67 9.86
CA PHE A 125 -2.51 18.19 10.75
C PHE A 125 -1.43 18.96 9.97
N ASP A 126 -0.99 18.46 8.82
CA ASP A 126 0.04 19.10 7.98
C ASP A 126 -0.44 20.44 7.40
N LYS A 127 -1.73 20.52 7.00
CA LYS A 127 -2.34 21.77 6.53
C LYS A 127 -2.66 22.74 7.67
N HIS A 128 -3.08 22.22 8.82
CA HIS A 128 -3.57 22.99 9.97
C HIS A 128 -2.97 22.47 11.29
N PRO A 129 -1.69 22.78 11.57
CA PRO A 129 -1.01 22.27 12.76
C PRO A 129 -1.63 22.86 14.04
N SER A 130 -2.32 22.02 14.82
CA SER A 130 -2.96 22.41 16.08
C SER A 130 -2.94 21.27 17.11
N GLY A 131 -3.09 21.60 18.40
CA GLY A 131 -3.17 20.61 19.47
C GLY A 131 -4.35 19.64 19.30
N ALA A 132 -5.47 20.10 18.74
CA ALA A 132 -6.64 19.27 18.45
C ALA A 132 -6.37 18.29 17.30
N ASN A 133 -5.74 18.75 16.22
CA ASN A 133 -5.40 17.88 15.08
C ASN A 133 -4.31 16.87 15.47
N LEU A 134 -3.34 17.25 16.31
CA LEU A 134 -2.38 16.32 16.88
C LEU A 134 -3.06 15.26 17.76
N ALA A 135 -4.05 15.64 18.58
CA ALA A 135 -4.81 14.70 19.39
C ALA A 135 -5.63 13.72 18.53
N ARG A 136 -6.19 14.19 17.40
CA ARG A 136 -6.89 13.35 16.42
C ARG A 136 -5.95 12.36 15.75
N LEU A 137 -4.77 12.80 15.31
CA LEU A 137 -3.74 11.92 14.73
C LEU A 137 -3.28 10.84 15.73
N LYS A 138 -3.08 11.20 17.01
CA LYS A 138 -2.67 10.27 18.07
C LYS A 138 -3.68 9.14 18.35
N ARG A 139 -4.95 9.26 17.92
CA ARG A 139 -5.95 8.19 18.04
C ARG A 139 -5.70 7.01 17.09
N TYR A 140 -4.87 7.21 16.07
CA TYR A 140 -4.47 6.19 15.11
C TYR A 140 -3.08 5.61 15.41
N ARG A 141 -2.63 5.67 16.68
CA ARG A 141 -1.42 4.99 17.14
C ARG A 141 -1.69 3.51 17.37
N TYR A 142 -1.82 2.79 16.26
CA TYR A 142 -1.34 1.44 16.01
C TYR A 142 -0.92 1.39 14.54
#